data_AF-A0A7C3KZT8-F1
#
_entry.id   AF-A0A7C3KZT8-F1
#
_cell.length_a   1.000
_cell.length_b   1.000
_cell.length_c   1.000
_cell.angle_alpha   90.00
_cell.angle_beta   90.00
_cell.angle_gamma   90.00
#
_symmetry.space_group_name_H-M   'P 1'
#
loop_
_entity.id
_entity.type
_entity.pdbx_description
1 polymer ?
#
loop_
_entity_poly.entity_id
_entity_poly.type
_entity_poly.pdbx_seq_one_letter_code
_entity_poly.pdbx_strand_id
1 'polypeptide(L)'
;MKSHLNARKLIRVCGLLCSIAAPALADGPQTIRETYTASNGDVFIATKVVGDGVEGMTYERHGQVFTHEQMLAHVLAHPAPVVDPAILAAARTNPNQFFQTSVLLKERPSYAISKEVWAKYQPVFDDIVRETAEIRRSILPRESMDMDQERAFLQGDVAARPRLTLAQQARVRELGMLHEQVSSQARAEIRDRLIKASEPGQNHLAQRIAALGGVVEAQILTANGVEAKLPGSAIVALAADPLVGRMYPKPIGQPELNLQKTSLGLTTGFWANGIDGGIWDAGIIDTGVQQDHPAFAGKTFQEAPGVGTTDSDGHGTAVCGILVSADATNTGMAFGSTLVDVGSFNDVQADADWMVVSAPSDSDPEFINLSGGFPTSPATDIDYNDLEKFFDGLTQDQSCLLSKSAGNQGNGTTTITHPAGAYNCIAVANMDDRNTTTRTDDVITSSSSRGPTLGGRFKPDLSAPGTNTTTCSNV
;
A
#
# COMPACT_ATOMS: atom_id res chain seq x y z
N MET A 1 -3.90 -37.37 10.11
CA MET A 1 -4.42 -36.95 11.43
C MET A 1 -3.82 -35.58 11.74
N LYS A 2 -4.68 -34.55 11.79
CA LYS A 2 -4.43 -33.14 12.19
C LYS A 2 -3.50 -32.27 11.33
N SER A 3 -3.99 -31.88 10.14
CA SER A 3 -3.63 -30.63 9.48
C SER A 3 -4.39 -29.46 10.12
N HIS A 4 -3.84 -28.92 11.21
CA HIS A 4 -4.24 -27.62 11.75
C HIS A 4 -3.23 -26.54 11.30
N LEU A 5 -3.32 -26.08 10.05
CA LEU A 5 -2.82 -24.75 9.71
C LEU A 5 -4.00 -23.77 9.77
N ASN A 6 -4.42 -23.50 11.00
CA ASN A 6 -5.37 -22.45 11.32
C ASN A 6 -4.76 -21.08 11.04
N ALA A 7 -5.61 -20.15 10.61
CA ALA A 7 -5.43 -18.69 10.50
C ALA A 7 -4.90 -17.96 11.76
N ARG A 8 -4.34 -18.69 12.74
CA ARG A 8 -3.72 -18.17 13.97
C ARG A 8 -2.30 -17.63 13.79
N LYS A 9 -1.67 -17.79 12.62
CA LYS A 9 -0.36 -17.16 12.30
C LYS A 9 -0.45 -15.83 11.55
N LEU A 10 -1.64 -15.37 11.16
CA LEU A 10 -1.81 -14.09 10.46
C LEU A 10 -2.24 -12.91 11.38
N ILE A 11 -2.46 -13.15 12.68
CA ILE A 11 -2.93 -12.14 13.67
C ILE A 11 -1.96 -11.99 14.88
N ARG A 12 -0.75 -12.55 14.78
CA ARG A 12 0.40 -12.19 15.63
C ARG A 12 1.55 -12.03 14.64
N VAL A 13 1.88 -10.85 14.12
CA VAL A 13 2.45 -9.69 14.81
C VAL A 13 2.05 -8.42 14.03
N CYS A 14 0.88 -7.87 14.34
CA CYS A 14 0.47 -6.52 13.96
C CYS A 14 -0.32 -5.95 15.13
N GLY A 15 0.22 -4.92 15.77
CA GLY A 15 -0.39 -4.22 16.90
C GLY A 15 0.16 -4.64 18.27
N LEU A 16 1.31 -4.08 18.63
CA LEU A 16 1.55 -3.40 19.92
C LEU A 16 2.99 -2.88 19.91
N LEU A 17 3.13 -1.57 19.69
CA LEU A 17 4.15 -0.63 20.21
C LEU A 17 4.47 0.51 19.24
N CYS A 18 3.66 1.56 19.38
CA CYS A 18 3.96 2.88 18.88
C CYS A 18 4.75 3.62 19.97
N SER A 19 5.84 4.27 19.56
CA SER A 19 6.71 5.18 20.33
C SER A 19 7.61 4.57 21.43
N ILE A 20 8.93 4.69 21.25
CA ILE A 20 9.86 5.57 21.99
C ILE A 20 11.24 5.41 21.32
N ALA A 21 11.94 6.53 21.11
CA ALA A 21 13.30 6.62 20.62
C ALA A 21 14.19 5.50 21.18
N ALA A 22 14.95 4.79 20.33
CA ALA A 22 15.97 3.86 20.82
C ALA A 22 17.07 4.66 21.53
N PRO A 23 17.17 4.61 22.88
CA PRO A 23 18.42 4.96 23.53
C PRO A 23 19.39 3.81 23.21
N ALA A 24 20.69 4.08 23.33
CA ALA A 24 21.74 3.08 23.20
C ALA A 24 21.35 1.76 23.92
N LEU A 25 21.58 0.63 23.24
CA LEU A 25 21.38 -0.72 23.76
C LEU A 25 22.00 -0.84 25.16
N ALA A 26 21.15 -0.88 26.18
CA ALA A 26 21.53 -1.33 27.50
C ALA A 26 21.37 -2.85 27.56
N ASP A 27 22.46 -3.57 27.82
CA ASP A 27 22.43 -5.01 28.08
C ASP A 27 21.62 -5.28 29.37
N GLY A 28 20.37 -5.73 29.21
CA GLY A 28 19.48 -6.15 30.30
C GLY A 28 18.04 -6.43 29.85
N PRO A 29 17.26 -7.20 30.64
CA PRO A 29 15.86 -7.51 30.30
C PRO A 29 15.01 -6.25 30.21
N GLN A 30 14.37 -6.03 29.07
CA GLN A 30 13.50 -4.88 28.83
C GLN A 30 12.05 -5.21 29.17
N THR A 31 11.40 -4.32 29.93
CA THR A 31 9.97 -4.40 30.22
C THR A 31 9.24 -3.28 29.50
N ILE A 32 8.30 -3.63 28.63
CA ILE A 32 7.51 -2.68 27.85
C ILE A 32 6.06 -2.77 28.31
N ARG A 33 5.43 -1.63 28.63
CA ARG A 33 4.04 -1.55 29.10
C ARG A 33 3.22 -0.67 28.16
N GLU A 34 2.10 -1.20 27.67
CA GLU A 34 1.19 -0.49 26.77
C GLU A 34 -0.26 -0.64 27.18
N THR A 35 -1.07 0.31 26.74
CA THR A 35 -2.53 0.19 26.84
C THR A 35 -3.06 -0.67 25.69
N TYR A 36 -3.72 -1.77 26.02
CA TYR A 36 -4.40 -2.66 25.08
C TYR A 36 -5.91 -2.56 25.29
N THR A 37 -6.65 -2.11 24.27
CA THR A 37 -8.11 -2.16 24.28
C THR A 37 -8.57 -3.45 23.61
N ALA A 38 -9.21 -4.32 24.38
CA ALA A 38 -9.75 -5.58 23.90
C ALA A 38 -11.02 -5.38 23.06
N SER A 39 -11.45 -6.43 22.35
CA SER A 39 -12.60 -6.38 21.43
C SER A 39 -13.95 -6.10 22.11
N ASN A 40 -14.04 -6.26 23.42
CA ASN A 40 -15.21 -5.89 24.22
C ASN A 40 -15.19 -4.44 24.74
N GLY A 41 -14.12 -3.68 24.45
CA GLY A 41 -13.90 -2.33 24.95
C GLY A 41 -13.18 -2.26 26.31
N ASP A 42 -12.83 -3.40 26.92
CA ASP A 42 -12.03 -3.39 28.14
C ASP A 42 -10.60 -2.95 27.84
N VAL A 43 -10.08 -2.10 28.73
CA VAL A 43 -8.71 -1.60 28.66
C VAL A 43 -7.84 -2.40 29.62
N PHE A 44 -6.75 -2.94 29.11
CA PHE A 44 -5.70 -3.66 29.84
C PHE A 44 -4.37 -2.91 29.72
N ILE A 45 -3.49 -3.05 30.70
CA ILE A 45 -2.08 -2.69 30.58
C ILE A 45 -1.32 -3.95 30.20
N ALA A 46 -0.96 -4.08 28.94
CA ALA A 46 -0.20 -5.20 28.41
C ALA A 46 1.30 -4.97 28.70
N THR A 47 1.91 -5.90 29.43
CA THR A 47 3.33 -5.84 29.80
C THR A 47 4.09 -6.95 29.08
N LYS A 48 5.05 -6.59 28.23
CA LYS A 48 5.99 -7.50 27.56
C LYS A 48 7.32 -7.47 28.30
N VAL A 49 7.83 -8.63 28.69
CA VAL A 49 9.22 -8.77 29.18
C VAL A 49 10.06 -9.44 28.09
N VAL A 50 11.19 -8.83 27.74
CA VAL A 50 12.12 -9.28 26.69
C VAL A 50 13.52 -9.41 27.31
N GLY A 51 13.94 -10.65 27.64
CA GLY A 51 15.27 -10.97 28.15
C GLY A 51 15.39 -12.40 28.71
N ASP A 52 16.60 -12.95 28.79
CA ASP A 52 16.96 -14.25 29.39
C ASP A 52 16.10 -15.47 28.98
N GLY A 53 15.68 -15.55 27.71
CA GLY A 53 14.94 -16.70 27.19
C GLY A 53 13.49 -16.81 27.67
N VAL A 54 12.95 -15.78 28.34
CA VAL A 54 11.55 -15.70 28.76
C VAL A 54 10.86 -14.54 28.03
N GLU A 55 10.17 -14.85 26.92
CA GLU A 55 9.16 -13.94 26.36
C GLU A 55 7.83 -14.17 27.08
N GLY A 56 7.50 -13.30 28.02
CA GLY A 56 6.23 -13.32 28.76
C GLY A 56 5.39 -12.09 28.42
N MET A 57 4.10 -12.30 28.14
CA MET A 57 3.11 -11.23 28.01
C MET A 57 2.06 -11.38 29.11
N THR A 58 1.91 -10.35 29.94
CA THR A 58 0.83 -10.25 30.94
C THR A 58 -0.07 -9.06 30.63
N TYR A 59 -1.31 -9.12 31.09
CA TYR A 59 -2.32 -8.08 30.86
C TYR A 59 -2.88 -7.71 32.21
N GLU A 60 -2.84 -6.44 32.60
CA GLU A 60 -3.34 -6.00 33.89
C GLU A 60 -4.61 -5.16 33.73
N ARG A 61 -5.64 -5.43 34.53
CA ARG A 61 -6.87 -4.62 34.56
C ARG A 61 -7.40 -4.58 35.99
N HIS A 62 -7.68 -3.38 36.51
CA HIS A 62 -8.19 -3.15 37.88
C HIS A 62 -7.36 -3.85 38.96
N GLY A 63 -6.03 -3.87 38.81
CA GLY A 63 -5.10 -4.52 39.75
C GLY A 63 -5.05 -6.05 39.67
N GLN A 64 -5.76 -6.68 38.72
CA GLN A 64 -5.64 -8.11 38.42
C GLN A 64 -4.77 -8.34 37.21
N VAL A 65 -3.85 -9.31 37.31
CA VAL A 65 -2.95 -9.71 36.21
C VAL A 65 -3.47 -10.98 35.56
N PHE A 66 -3.58 -10.95 34.24
CA PHE A 66 -4.07 -12.01 33.37
C PHE A 66 -2.94 -12.50 32.47
N THR A 67 -2.86 -13.81 32.25
CA THR A 67 -2.19 -14.34 31.07
C THR A 67 -2.99 -14.01 29.80
N HIS A 68 -2.41 -14.15 28.61
CA HIS A 68 -3.14 -13.94 27.36
C HIS A 68 -4.42 -14.80 27.27
N GLU A 69 -4.35 -16.07 27.70
CA GLU A 69 -5.50 -16.97 27.69
C GLU A 69 -6.58 -16.56 28.70
N GLN A 70 -6.17 -16.14 29.90
CA GLN A 70 -7.10 -15.62 30.91
C GLN A 70 -7.75 -14.30 30.48
N MET A 71 -7.00 -13.42 29.81
CA MET A 71 -7.54 -12.17 29.24
C MET A 71 -8.56 -12.49 28.15
N LEU A 72 -8.25 -13.39 27.21
CA LEU A 72 -9.20 -13.80 26.19
C LEU A 72 -10.47 -14.43 26.80
N ALA A 73 -10.33 -15.28 27.81
CA ALA A 73 -11.47 -15.84 28.53
C ALA A 73 -12.31 -14.77 29.24
N HIS A 74 -11.66 -13.76 29.84
CA HIS A 74 -12.33 -12.61 30.45
C HIS A 74 -13.13 -11.81 29.41
N VAL A 75 -12.51 -11.48 28.28
CA VAL A 75 -13.14 -10.73 27.18
C VAL A 75 -14.33 -11.48 26.60
N LEU A 76 -14.22 -12.81 26.47
CA LEU A 76 -15.33 -13.66 26.02
C LEU A 76 -16.48 -13.73 27.03
N ALA A 77 -16.18 -13.68 28.33
CA ALA A 77 -17.19 -13.69 29.39
C ALA A 77 -17.90 -12.32 29.56
N HIS A 78 -17.29 -11.23 29.11
CA HIS A 78 -17.82 -9.87 29.20
C HIS A 78 -17.96 -9.26 27.80
N PRO A 79 -18.97 -9.65 27.01
CA PRO A 79 -19.10 -9.18 25.64
C PRO A 79 -19.27 -7.66 25.55
N ALA A 80 -18.87 -7.09 24.41
CA ALA A 80 -19.07 -5.66 24.12
C ALA A 80 -20.53 -5.26 24.34
N PRO A 81 -20.79 -4.03 24.83
CA PRO A 81 -22.15 -3.50 24.87
C PRO A 81 -22.74 -3.47 23.45
N VAL A 82 -24.06 -3.69 23.36
CA VAL A 82 -24.79 -3.67 22.09
C VAL A 82 -24.57 -2.32 21.39
N VAL A 83 -24.63 -1.20 22.12
CA VAL A 83 -24.38 0.14 21.56
C VAL A 83 -23.02 0.64 21.99
N ASP A 84 -22.33 1.32 21.06
CA ASP A 84 -21.05 1.94 21.34
C ASP A 84 -21.23 3.00 22.46
N PRO A 85 -20.40 3.00 23.51
CA PRO A 85 -20.60 3.93 24.63
C PRO A 85 -20.61 5.40 24.22
N ALA A 86 -19.80 5.79 23.23
CA ALA A 86 -19.71 7.18 22.78
C ALA A 86 -20.98 7.61 22.05
N ILE A 87 -21.47 6.80 21.10
CA ILE A 87 -22.71 7.10 20.38
C ILE A 87 -23.93 7.03 21.30
N LEU A 88 -23.93 6.10 22.27
CA LEU A 88 -25.01 5.98 23.25
C LEU A 88 -25.11 7.22 24.15
N ALA A 89 -23.97 7.72 24.63
CA ALA A 89 -23.93 8.95 25.43
C ALA A 89 -24.43 10.16 24.62
N ALA A 90 -23.94 10.33 23.39
CA ALA A 90 -24.36 11.41 22.51
C ALA A 90 -25.85 11.35 22.16
N ALA A 91 -26.37 10.15 21.90
CA ALA A 91 -27.77 9.89 21.57
C ALA A 91 -28.73 10.19 22.72
N ARG A 92 -28.33 9.88 23.97
CA ARG A 92 -29.13 10.20 25.18
C ARG A 92 -29.23 11.70 25.41
N THR A 93 -28.14 12.43 25.18
CA THR A 93 -28.10 13.89 25.33
C THR A 93 -28.88 14.59 24.21
N ASN A 94 -28.90 14.02 22.99
CA ASN A 94 -29.51 14.63 21.81
C ASN A 94 -30.54 13.68 21.15
N PRO A 95 -31.72 13.48 21.76
CA PRO A 95 -32.68 12.46 21.31
C PRO A 95 -33.29 12.70 19.92
N ASN A 96 -33.28 13.95 19.45
CA ASN A 96 -33.81 14.34 18.14
C ASN A 96 -32.71 14.55 17.08
N GLN A 97 -31.43 14.54 17.48
CA GLN A 97 -30.32 14.64 16.54
C GLN A 97 -30.16 13.32 15.79
N PHE A 98 -29.90 13.40 14.49
CA PHE A 98 -29.61 12.23 13.68
C PHE A 98 -28.12 11.87 13.71
N PHE A 99 -27.85 10.58 13.82
CA PHE A 99 -26.51 9.99 13.85
C PHE A 99 -26.36 8.95 12.74
N GLN A 100 -25.21 8.96 12.08
CA GLN A 100 -24.81 7.96 11.10
C GLN A 100 -24.33 6.70 11.86
N THR A 101 -25.03 5.58 11.69
CA THR A 101 -24.88 4.40 12.56
C THR A 101 -24.88 3.10 11.75
N SER A 102 -23.87 2.27 11.96
CA SER A 102 -23.85 0.87 11.52
C SER A 102 -24.59 0.01 12.54
N VAL A 103 -25.58 -0.78 12.11
CA VAL A 103 -26.38 -1.69 12.95
C VAL A 103 -26.20 -3.13 12.48
N LEU A 104 -25.51 -3.94 13.26
CA LEU A 104 -25.22 -5.35 12.97
C LEU A 104 -26.16 -6.28 13.75
N LEU A 105 -26.58 -7.36 13.10
CA LEU A 105 -27.37 -8.45 13.67
C LEU A 105 -26.49 -9.41 14.49
N LYS A 106 -27.10 -10.11 15.44
CA LYS A 106 -26.45 -11.19 16.21
C LYS A 106 -26.10 -12.39 15.34
N GLU A 107 -27.00 -12.76 14.43
CA GLU A 107 -26.78 -13.83 13.49
C GLU A 107 -25.75 -13.41 12.42
N ARG A 108 -24.66 -14.16 12.28
CA ARG A 108 -23.57 -13.87 11.33
C ARG A 108 -23.29 -15.08 10.44
N PRO A 109 -24.06 -15.26 9.36
CA PRO A 109 -24.01 -16.48 8.54
C PRO A 109 -22.76 -16.54 7.63
N SER A 110 -22.09 -15.41 7.39
CA SER A 110 -20.98 -15.30 6.42
C SER A 110 -19.87 -16.32 6.62
N TYR A 111 -19.39 -16.52 7.85
CA TYR A 111 -18.29 -17.45 8.10
C TYR A 111 -18.66 -18.90 7.80
N ALA A 112 -19.84 -19.34 8.25
CA ALA A 112 -20.29 -20.70 8.04
C ALA A 112 -20.50 -20.98 6.53
N ILE A 113 -21.16 -20.05 5.83
CA ILE A 113 -21.42 -20.13 4.39
C ILE A 113 -20.11 -20.11 3.60
N SER A 114 -19.21 -19.16 3.87
CA SER A 114 -17.95 -19.06 3.13
C SER A 114 -17.07 -20.28 3.34
N LYS A 115 -16.98 -20.80 4.57
CA LYS A 115 -16.23 -22.02 4.86
C LYS A 115 -16.74 -23.22 4.08
N GLU A 116 -18.06 -23.41 4.01
CA GLU A 116 -18.68 -24.52 3.27
C GLU A 116 -18.43 -24.39 1.76
N VAL A 117 -18.65 -23.20 1.20
CA VAL A 117 -18.45 -22.96 -0.24
C VAL A 117 -16.98 -23.10 -0.61
N TRP A 118 -16.04 -22.52 0.15
CA TRP A 118 -14.61 -22.68 -0.15
C TRP A 118 -14.15 -24.14 -0.03
N ALA A 119 -14.68 -24.91 0.93
CA ALA A 119 -14.39 -26.34 1.03
C ALA A 119 -14.85 -27.12 -0.20
N LYS A 120 -15.98 -26.75 -0.81
CA LYS A 120 -16.49 -27.34 -2.07
C LYS A 120 -15.55 -27.07 -3.25
N TYR A 121 -14.95 -25.88 -3.34
CA TYR A 121 -14.06 -25.49 -4.44
C TYR A 121 -12.58 -25.85 -4.21
N GLN A 122 -12.19 -26.18 -2.97
CA GLN A 122 -10.81 -26.51 -2.59
C GLN A 122 -10.13 -27.55 -3.48
N PRO A 123 -10.78 -28.66 -3.91
CA PRO A 123 -10.12 -29.64 -4.78
C PRO A 123 -9.61 -29.06 -6.10
N VAL A 124 -10.35 -28.10 -6.68
CA VAL A 124 -9.96 -27.45 -7.93
C VAL A 124 -8.76 -26.53 -7.71
N PHE A 125 -8.71 -25.82 -6.58
CA PHE A 125 -7.54 -25.02 -6.21
C PHE A 125 -6.31 -25.89 -5.96
N ASP A 126 -6.47 -27.02 -5.29
CA ASP A 126 -5.39 -27.97 -5.03
C ASP A 126 -4.82 -28.53 -6.35
N ASP A 127 -5.69 -28.81 -7.33
CA ASP A 127 -5.27 -29.22 -8.68
C ASP A 127 -4.49 -28.12 -9.41
N ILE A 128 -4.98 -26.88 -9.39
CA ILE A 128 -4.30 -25.73 -10.00
C ILE A 128 -2.92 -25.51 -9.38
N VAL A 129 -2.82 -25.53 -8.05
CA VAL A 129 -1.57 -25.34 -7.31
C VAL A 129 -0.59 -26.46 -7.63
N ARG A 130 -1.06 -27.72 -7.62
CA ARG A 130 -0.24 -28.89 -7.96
C ARG A 130 0.33 -28.76 -9.36
N GLU A 131 -0.50 -28.52 -10.37
CA GLU A 131 -0.07 -28.44 -11.77
C GLU A 131 0.86 -27.25 -12.01
N THR A 132 0.57 -26.08 -11.43
CA THR A 132 1.45 -24.91 -11.50
C THR A 132 2.81 -25.20 -10.86
N ALA A 133 2.83 -25.89 -9.72
CA ALA A 133 4.06 -26.29 -9.03
C ALA A 133 4.86 -27.31 -9.84
N GLU A 134 4.21 -28.26 -10.51
CA GLU A 134 4.88 -29.23 -11.41
C GLU A 134 5.53 -28.54 -12.61
N ILE A 135 4.82 -27.60 -13.25
CA ILE A 135 5.36 -26.79 -14.36
C ILE A 135 6.56 -25.99 -13.88
N ARG A 136 6.47 -25.31 -12.73
CA ARG A 136 7.60 -24.55 -12.17
C ARG A 136 8.76 -25.45 -11.75
N ARG A 137 8.49 -26.62 -11.18
CA ARG A 137 9.54 -27.59 -10.80
C ARG A 137 10.29 -28.13 -12.02
N SER A 138 9.69 -28.14 -13.20
CA SER A 138 10.36 -28.60 -14.44
C SER A 138 11.56 -27.75 -14.86
N ILE A 139 11.62 -26.49 -14.41
CA ILE A 139 12.72 -25.56 -14.71
C ILE A 139 13.64 -25.30 -13.52
N LEU A 140 13.30 -25.84 -12.35
CA LEU A 140 14.10 -25.71 -11.14
C LEU A 140 15.11 -26.87 -11.02
N PRO A 141 16.29 -26.63 -10.42
CA PRO A 141 17.23 -27.70 -10.10
C PRO A 141 16.57 -28.82 -9.27
N ARG A 142 16.89 -30.08 -9.60
CA ARG A 142 16.30 -31.26 -8.93
C ARG A 142 16.91 -31.57 -7.57
N GLU A 143 18.13 -31.10 -7.32
CA GLU A 143 18.84 -31.29 -6.07
C GLU A 143 19.06 -29.93 -5.41
N SER A 144 19.02 -29.92 -4.08
CA SER A 144 19.33 -28.73 -3.29
C SER A 144 20.80 -28.41 -3.50
N MET A 145 21.08 -27.23 -4.04
CA MET A 145 22.44 -26.76 -4.27
C MET A 145 23.06 -26.33 -2.94
N ASP A 146 24.35 -26.62 -2.75
CA ASP A 146 25.14 -25.93 -1.73
C ASP A 146 25.39 -24.46 -2.13
N MET A 147 25.90 -23.65 -1.21
CA MET A 147 26.10 -22.21 -1.43
C MET A 147 27.01 -21.90 -2.63
N ASP A 148 27.99 -22.76 -2.93
CA ASP A 148 28.92 -22.55 -4.03
C ASP A 148 28.29 -22.98 -5.37
N GLN A 149 27.50 -24.05 -5.35
CA GLN A 149 26.69 -24.51 -6.49
C GLN A 149 25.58 -23.53 -6.84
N GLU A 150 24.89 -22.97 -5.85
CA GLU A 150 23.86 -21.94 -6.04
C GLU A 150 24.49 -20.65 -6.59
N ARG A 151 25.65 -20.25 -6.05
CA ARG A 151 26.41 -19.10 -6.56
C ARG A 151 26.86 -19.33 -8.02
N ALA A 152 27.36 -20.51 -8.38
CA ALA A 152 27.71 -20.85 -9.75
C ALA A 152 26.49 -20.90 -10.69
N PHE A 153 25.35 -21.41 -10.23
CA PHE A 153 24.09 -21.43 -10.97
C PHE A 153 23.54 -20.01 -11.22
N LEU A 154 23.67 -19.13 -10.23
CA LEU A 154 23.28 -17.72 -10.31
C LEU A 154 24.24 -16.86 -11.15
N GLN A 155 25.51 -17.25 -11.28
CA GLN A 155 26.56 -16.54 -12.04
C GLN A 155 26.79 -17.08 -13.47
N GLY A 156 26.20 -18.22 -13.84
CA GLY A 156 26.31 -18.80 -15.18
C GLY A 156 25.47 -18.08 -16.25
N ASP A 157 25.58 -18.55 -17.51
CA ASP A 157 24.88 -17.99 -18.66
C ASP A 157 23.35 -18.00 -18.48
N VAL A 158 22.76 -16.81 -18.34
CA VAL A 158 21.32 -16.58 -18.14
C VAL A 158 20.50 -17.03 -19.37
N ALA A 159 21.11 -17.09 -20.55
CA ALA A 159 20.49 -17.63 -21.76
C ALA A 159 20.41 -19.17 -21.74
N ALA A 160 21.30 -19.84 -20.99
CA ALA A 160 21.34 -21.30 -20.85
C ALA A 160 20.39 -21.85 -19.76
N ARG A 161 19.76 -20.98 -18.95
CA ARG A 161 18.82 -21.41 -17.91
C ARG A 161 17.55 -22.02 -18.50
N PRO A 162 17.02 -23.13 -17.93
CA PRO A 162 15.74 -23.67 -18.35
C PRO A 162 14.63 -22.62 -18.21
N ARG A 163 13.98 -22.28 -19.32
CA ARG A 163 12.80 -21.39 -19.35
C ARG A 163 11.55 -22.21 -19.59
N LEU A 164 10.41 -21.69 -19.15
CA LEU A 164 9.13 -22.25 -19.54
C LEU A 164 9.01 -22.17 -21.07
N THR A 165 8.72 -23.31 -21.70
CA THR A 165 8.33 -23.36 -23.11
C THR A 165 7.07 -22.52 -23.35
N LEU A 166 6.82 -22.10 -24.59
CA LEU A 166 5.60 -21.36 -24.94
C LEU A 166 4.32 -22.11 -24.53
N ALA A 167 4.32 -23.45 -24.65
CA ALA A 167 3.22 -24.30 -24.20
C ALA A 167 3.03 -24.28 -22.68
N GLN A 168 4.12 -24.34 -21.91
CA GLN A 168 4.06 -24.23 -20.44
C GLN A 168 3.61 -22.84 -19.97
N GLN A 169 4.06 -21.78 -20.65
CA GLN A 169 3.59 -20.42 -20.37
C GLN A 169 2.10 -20.27 -20.66
N ALA A 170 1.63 -20.82 -21.79
CA ALA A 170 0.21 -20.84 -22.13
C ALA A 170 -0.60 -21.60 -21.07
N ARG A 171 -0.09 -22.76 -20.62
CA ARG A 171 -0.76 -23.57 -19.60
C ARG A 171 -0.83 -22.87 -18.23
N VAL A 172 0.23 -22.20 -17.79
CA VAL A 172 0.20 -21.39 -16.55
C VAL A 172 -0.81 -20.25 -16.65
N ARG A 173 -0.93 -19.61 -17.83
CA ARG A 173 -1.97 -18.59 -18.07
C ARG A 173 -3.37 -19.19 -17.99
N GLU A 174 -3.62 -20.35 -18.60
CA GLU A 174 -4.90 -21.08 -18.49
C GLU A 174 -5.26 -21.43 -17.04
N LEU A 175 -4.29 -21.91 -16.26
CA LEU A 175 -4.47 -22.21 -14.83
C LEU A 175 -4.79 -20.95 -14.01
N GLY A 176 -4.16 -19.81 -14.34
CA GLY A 176 -4.50 -18.52 -13.76
C GLY A 176 -5.92 -18.05 -14.10
N MET A 177 -6.34 -18.20 -15.35
CA MET A 177 -7.71 -17.90 -15.78
C MET A 177 -8.74 -18.81 -15.10
N LEU A 178 -8.44 -20.10 -14.96
CA LEU A 178 -9.29 -21.05 -14.23
C LEU A 178 -9.39 -20.70 -12.74
N HIS A 179 -8.26 -20.32 -12.10
CA HIS A 179 -8.26 -19.87 -10.70
C HIS A 179 -9.20 -18.68 -10.48
N GLU A 180 -9.16 -17.69 -11.38
CA GLU A 180 -10.04 -16.53 -11.29
C GLU A 180 -11.50 -16.90 -11.53
N GLN A 181 -11.79 -17.72 -12.56
CA GLN A 181 -13.14 -18.21 -12.84
C GLN A 181 -13.75 -18.95 -11.63
N VAL A 182 -13.00 -19.87 -11.02
CA VAL A 182 -13.44 -20.65 -9.87
C VAL A 182 -13.63 -19.77 -8.64
N SER A 183 -12.71 -18.84 -8.40
CA SER A 183 -12.82 -17.85 -7.32
C SER A 183 -14.07 -16.96 -7.48
N SER A 184 -14.37 -16.54 -8.71
CA SER A 184 -15.56 -15.76 -9.03
C SER A 184 -16.85 -16.57 -8.79
N GLN A 185 -16.90 -17.83 -9.22
CA GLN A 185 -18.04 -18.73 -8.97
C GLN A 185 -18.28 -18.96 -7.47
N ALA A 186 -17.23 -19.23 -6.70
CA ALA A 186 -17.32 -19.41 -5.25
C ALA A 186 -17.85 -18.16 -4.56
N ARG A 187 -17.35 -16.97 -4.94
CA ARG A 187 -17.83 -15.68 -4.40
C ARG A 187 -19.28 -15.41 -4.80
N ALA A 188 -19.70 -15.75 -6.01
CA ALA A 188 -21.09 -15.62 -6.44
C ALA A 188 -22.03 -16.50 -5.61
N GLU A 189 -21.69 -17.78 -5.40
CA GLU A 189 -22.48 -18.68 -4.56
C GLU A 189 -22.54 -18.20 -3.10
N ILE A 190 -21.42 -17.72 -2.54
CA ILE A 190 -21.39 -17.13 -1.19
C ILE A 190 -22.35 -15.94 -1.11
N ARG A 191 -22.34 -15.06 -2.11
CA ARG A 191 -23.20 -13.87 -2.17
C ARG A 191 -24.68 -14.26 -2.18
N ASP A 192 -25.08 -15.18 -3.05
CA ASP A 192 -26.47 -15.62 -3.18
C ASP A 192 -27.01 -16.26 -1.89
N ARG A 193 -26.16 -17.08 -1.24
CA ARG A 193 -26.50 -17.69 0.04
C ARG A 193 -26.56 -16.67 1.17
N LEU A 194 -25.64 -15.69 1.18
CA LEU A 194 -25.63 -14.61 2.16
C LEU A 194 -26.88 -13.75 2.05
N ILE A 195 -27.29 -13.36 0.85
CA ILE A 195 -28.52 -12.57 0.62
C ILE A 195 -29.72 -13.30 1.22
N LYS A 196 -29.91 -14.59 0.87
CA LYS A 196 -31.05 -15.39 1.37
C LYS A 196 -31.03 -15.55 2.89
N ALA A 197 -29.86 -15.75 3.49
CA ALA A 197 -29.74 -15.92 4.95
C ALA A 197 -29.94 -14.60 5.70
N SER A 198 -29.50 -13.47 5.15
CA SER A 198 -29.56 -12.15 5.79
C SER A 198 -30.90 -11.43 5.61
N GLU A 199 -31.65 -11.74 4.55
CA GLU A 199 -32.85 -11.01 4.15
C GLU A 199 -33.91 -10.90 5.27
N PRO A 200 -34.32 -11.97 5.98
CA PRO A 200 -35.35 -11.87 7.02
C PRO A 200 -34.97 -10.91 8.16
N GLY A 201 -33.72 -11.01 8.65
CA GLY A 201 -33.22 -10.16 9.73
C GLY A 201 -33.05 -8.70 9.32
N GLN A 202 -32.53 -8.44 8.12
CA GLN A 202 -32.35 -7.08 7.61
C GLN A 202 -33.69 -6.40 7.28
N ASN A 203 -34.69 -7.15 6.79
CA ASN A 203 -36.05 -6.64 6.58
C ASN A 203 -36.72 -6.25 7.90
N HIS A 204 -36.56 -7.05 8.96
CA HIS A 204 -37.03 -6.69 10.30
C HIS A 204 -36.38 -5.41 10.81
N LEU A 205 -35.05 -5.29 10.70
CA LEU A 205 -34.34 -4.06 11.10
C LEU A 205 -34.81 -2.84 10.31
N ALA A 206 -34.98 -2.95 8.99
CA ALA A 206 -35.44 -1.85 8.16
C ALA A 206 -36.83 -1.35 8.60
N GLN A 207 -37.77 -2.26 8.89
CA GLN A 207 -39.10 -1.90 9.40
C GLN A 207 -39.04 -1.25 10.79
N ARG A 208 -38.15 -1.72 11.68
CA ARG A 208 -37.97 -1.12 13.01
C ARG A 208 -37.33 0.25 12.95
N ILE A 209 -36.30 0.42 12.13
CA ILE A 209 -35.63 1.69 11.91
C ILE A 209 -36.63 2.72 11.36
N ALA A 210 -37.42 2.36 10.35
CA ALA A 210 -38.43 3.25 9.77
C ALA A 210 -39.49 3.68 10.80
N ALA A 211 -39.99 2.74 11.60
CA ALA A 211 -40.98 3.05 12.63
C ALA A 211 -40.46 3.92 13.78
N LEU A 212 -39.14 3.94 14.00
CA LEU A 212 -38.46 4.79 14.97
C LEU A 212 -38.00 6.13 14.34
N GLY A 213 -38.41 6.43 13.11
CA GLY A 213 -38.09 7.68 12.41
C GLY A 213 -36.67 7.74 11.83
N GLY A 214 -35.99 6.60 11.73
CA GLY A 214 -34.70 6.48 11.06
C GLY A 214 -34.83 6.06 9.59
N VAL A 215 -33.72 6.11 8.86
CA VAL A 215 -33.65 5.74 7.44
C VAL A 215 -32.49 4.77 7.23
N VAL A 216 -32.76 3.63 6.60
CA VAL A 216 -31.71 2.72 6.13
C VAL A 216 -31.12 3.28 4.84
N GLU A 217 -29.80 3.42 4.80
CA GLU A 217 -29.05 3.95 3.65
C GLU A 217 -28.34 2.85 2.87
N ALA A 218 -27.91 1.75 3.52
CA ALA A 218 -27.24 0.63 2.85
C ALA A 218 -27.36 -0.69 3.62
N GLN A 219 -27.08 -1.82 2.94
CA GLN A 219 -27.00 -3.16 3.54
C GLN A 219 -25.56 -3.64 3.66
N ILE A 220 -25.27 -4.39 4.73
CA ILE A 220 -23.98 -5.03 4.98
C ILE A 220 -24.21 -6.54 5.00
N LEU A 221 -23.87 -7.24 3.92
CA LEU A 221 -24.11 -8.69 3.82
C LEU A 221 -23.10 -9.51 4.64
N THR A 222 -21.82 -9.14 4.59
CA THR A 222 -20.73 -9.92 5.23
C THR A 222 -20.84 -9.95 6.75
N ALA A 223 -21.15 -8.82 7.37
CA ALA A 223 -21.32 -8.71 8.82
C ALA A 223 -22.79 -8.86 9.27
N ASN A 224 -23.70 -9.04 8.31
CA ASN A 224 -25.15 -9.06 8.47
C ASN A 224 -25.68 -7.84 9.24
N GLY A 225 -25.98 -6.76 8.53
CA GLY A 225 -26.45 -5.52 9.14
C GLY A 225 -26.87 -4.48 8.13
N VAL A 226 -27.08 -3.25 8.60
CA VAL A 226 -27.46 -2.09 7.79
C VAL A 226 -26.68 -0.85 8.22
N GLU A 227 -26.45 0.06 7.28
CA GLU A 227 -26.06 1.44 7.57
C GLU A 227 -27.32 2.30 7.61
N ALA A 228 -27.47 3.10 8.65
CA ALA A 228 -28.68 3.90 8.84
C ALA A 228 -28.41 5.26 9.48
N LYS A 229 -29.28 6.21 9.16
CA LYS A 229 -29.39 7.50 9.82
C LYS A 229 -30.49 7.42 10.88
N LEU A 230 -30.13 7.50 12.15
CA LEU A 230 -31.04 7.26 13.28
C LEU A 230 -31.16 8.50 14.18
N PRO A 231 -32.36 8.92 14.62
CA PRO A 231 -32.45 9.88 15.71
C PRO A 231 -31.91 9.26 17.01
N GLY A 232 -31.36 10.08 17.92
CA GLY A 232 -30.78 9.58 19.17
C GLY A 232 -31.73 8.72 20.01
N SER A 233 -33.02 9.05 20.01
CA SER A 233 -34.07 8.23 20.66
C SER A 233 -34.22 6.83 20.03
N ALA A 234 -34.06 6.70 18.71
CA ALA A 234 -34.08 5.42 18.02
C ALA A 234 -32.87 4.55 18.36
N ILE A 235 -31.69 5.14 18.58
CA ILE A 235 -30.49 4.38 18.99
C ILE A 235 -30.74 3.66 20.32
N VAL A 236 -31.36 4.35 21.28
CA VAL A 236 -31.69 3.77 22.60
C VAL A 236 -32.77 2.69 22.46
N ALA A 237 -33.81 2.93 21.66
CA ALA A 237 -34.90 1.98 21.48
C ALA A 237 -34.49 0.72 20.69
N LEU A 238 -33.69 0.88 19.64
CA LEU A 238 -33.25 -0.21 18.77
C LEU A 238 -32.26 -1.14 19.49
N ALA A 239 -31.52 -0.64 20.48
CA ALA A 239 -30.63 -1.45 21.33
C ALA A 239 -31.37 -2.55 22.11
N ALA A 240 -32.67 -2.39 22.35
CA ALA A 240 -33.50 -3.37 23.03
C ALA A 240 -34.04 -4.47 22.10
N ASP A 241 -33.87 -4.32 20.79
CA ASP A 241 -34.30 -5.33 19.82
C ASP A 241 -33.47 -6.61 19.97
N PRO A 242 -34.10 -7.79 20.11
CA PRO A 242 -33.39 -9.03 20.37
C PRO A 242 -32.47 -9.47 19.22
N LEU A 243 -32.69 -8.98 18.00
CA LEU A 243 -31.88 -9.31 16.83
C LEU A 243 -30.61 -8.46 16.71
N VAL A 244 -30.58 -7.28 17.34
CA VAL A 244 -29.44 -6.36 17.26
C VAL A 244 -28.27 -6.89 18.09
N GLY A 245 -27.13 -7.08 17.42
CA GLY A 245 -25.89 -7.55 18.03
C GLY A 245 -24.91 -6.42 18.36
N ARG A 246 -24.80 -5.40 17.50
CA ARG A 246 -23.89 -4.26 17.71
C ARG A 246 -24.38 -3.01 16.96
N MET A 247 -24.20 -1.83 17.55
CA MET A 247 -24.48 -0.53 16.96
C MET A 247 -23.32 0.43 17.21
N TYR A 248 -22.69 0.96 16.17
CA TYR A 248 -21.54 1.87 16.29
C TYR A 248 -21.62 3.00 15.25
N PRO A 249 -20.92 4.13 15.45
CA PRO A 249 -20.87 5.19 14.46
C PRO A 249 -20.41 4.66 13.10
N LYS A 250 -21.16 4.96 12.04
CA LYS A 250 -20.72 4.68 10.67
C LYS A 250 -19.45 5.50 10.42
N PRO A 251 -18.30 4.89 10.13
CA PRO A 251 -17.11 5.63 9.76
C PRO A 251 -17.39 6.34 8.44
N ILE A 252 -17.29 7.67 8.43
CA ILE A 252 -17.35 8.46 7.21
C ILE A 252 -15.94 8.50 6.65
N GLY A 253 -15.73 7.85 5.50
CA GLY A 253 -14.47 7.94 4.78
C GLY A 253 -14.18 9.40 4.43
N GLN A 254 -12.94 9.82 4.61
CA GLN A 254 -12.42 11.07 4.05
C GLN A 254 -11.66 10.74 2.76
N PRO A 255 -11.44 11.71 1.86
CA PRO A 255 -10.43 11.56 0.83
C PRO A 255 -9.10 11.21 1.51
N GLU A 256 -8.62 10.01 1.25
CA GLU A 256 -7.26 9.59 1.57
C GLU A 256 -6.39 9.85 0.32
N LEU A 257 -5.06 9.93 0.49
CA LEU A 257 -4.04 9.97 -0.59
C LEU A 257 -3.60 11.35 -1.12
N ASN A 258 -3.77 12.46 -0.36
CA ASN A 258 -3.23 13.79 -0.69
C ASN A 258 -2.28 14.38 0.39
N LEU A 259 -1.77 13.53 1.29
CA LEU A 259 -0.96 13.94 2.43
C LEU A 259 0.55 13.93 2.17
N GLN A 260 0.99 13.53 0.98
CA GLN A 260 2.42 13.46 0.63
C GLN A 260 3.09 14.82 0.80
N LYS A 261 2.42 15.90 0.37
CA LYS A 261 2.89 17.29 0.56
C LYS A 261 3.04 17.70 2.03
N THR A 262 2.19 17.17 2.90
CA THR A 262 2.22 17.43 4.34
C THR A 262 3.32 16.60 5.01
N SER A 263 3.44 15.32 4.66
CA SER A 263 4.48 14.42 5.18
C SER A 263 5.88 14.92 4.81
N LEU A 264 6.06 15.45 3.60
CA LEU A 264 7.30 16.09 3.15
C LEU A 264 7.52 17.50 3.72
N GLY A 265 6.56 18.07 4.46
CA GLY A 265 6.65 19.40 5.03
C GLY A 265 6.66 20.53 4.00
N LEU A 266 6.13 20.32 2.80
CA LEU A 266 6.12 21.34 1.74
C LEU A 266 5.24 22.53 2.10
N THR A 267 4.06 22.27 2.65
CA THR A 267 3.08 23.31 3.02
C THR A 267 3.55 24.19 4.18
N THR A 268 4.39 23.66 5.08
CA THR A 268 4.87 24.36 6.28
C THR A 268 6.31 24.86 6.15
N GLY A 269 7.09 24.27 5.25
CA GLY A 269 8.46 24.63 4.93
C GLY A 269 8.54 25.41 3.63
N PHE A 270 8.72 24.70 2.52
CA PHE A 270 9.04 25.30 1.21
C PHE A 270 8.00 26.33 0.74
N TRP A 271 6.74 25.93 0.61
CA TRP A 271 5.68 26.78 0.06
C TRP A 271 5.35 27.95 0.98
N ALA A 272 5.40 27.74 2.31
CA ALA A 272 5.23 28.81 3.29
C ALA A 272 6.33 29.89 3.18
N ASN A 273 7.49 29.53 2.63
CA ASN A 273 8.61 30.44 2.37
C ASN A 273 8.68 30.89 0.89
N GLY A 274 7.62 30.65 0.10
CA GLY A 274 7.55 31.05 -1.31
C GLY A 274 8.48 30.26 -2.23
N ILE A 275 8.92 29.08 -1.82
CA ILE A 275 9.73 28.17 -2.64
C ILE A 275 8.79 27.12 -3.22
N ASP A 276 8.39 27.29 -4.47
CA ASP A 276 7.44 26.42 -5.18
C ASP A 276 8.01 25.87 -6.50
N GLY A 277 9.31 26.08 -6.77
CA GLY A 277 9.99 25.66 -7.99
C GLY A 277 9.93 26.67 -9.15
N GLY A 278 9.26 27.81 -9.01
CA GLY A 278 8.91 28.73 -10.11
C GLY A 278 9.98 29.15 -11.11
N ILE A 279 11.23 29.32 -10.67
CA ILE A 279 12.32 29.79 -11.54
C ILE A 279 13.13 28.65 -12.16
N TRP A 280 12.81 27.41 -11.83
CA TRP A 280 13.57 26.23 -12.20
C TRP A 280 12.77 25.40 -13.19
N ASP A 281 13.48 24.80 -14.12
CA ASP A 281 12.91 23.98 -15.17
C ASP A 281 13.12 22.50 -14.87
N ALA A 282 12.22 21.66 -15.39
CA ALA A 282 12.20 20.24 -15.06
C ALA A 282 12.27 19.38 -16.30
N GLY A 283 13.21 18.43 -16.32
CA GLY A 283 13.23 17.35 -17.30
C GLY A 283 12.47 16.11 -16.81
N ILE A 284 11.64 15.52 -17.66
CA ILE A 284 10.96 14.26 -17.40
C ILE A 284 11.23 13.30 -18.56
N ILE A 285 11.88 12.18 -18.27
CA ILE A 285 12.08 11.09 -19.23
C ILE A 285 11.20 9.92 -18.82
N ASP A 286 10.14 9.67 -19.59
CA ASP A 286 9.11 8.68 -19.25
C ASP A 286 8.36 8.12 -20.47
N THR A 287 7.10 7.70 -20.33
CA THR A 287 6.24 7.20 -21.42
C THR A 287 5.67 8.31 -22.33
N GLY A 288 5.99 9.57 -22.02
CA GLY A 288 5.38 10.77 -22.60
C GLY A 288 4.60 11.57 -21.55
N VAL A 289 3.96 12.66 -21.94
CA VAL A 289 3.07 13.44 -21.05
C VAL A 289 1.82 13.82 -21.83
N GLN A 290 0.64 13.63 -21.23
CA GLN A 290 -0.63 14.15 -21.76
C GLN A 290 -0.72 15.64 -21.44
N GLN A 291 -0.16 16.47 -22.32
CA GLN A 291 0.13 17.88 -22.02
C GLN A 291 -1.11 18.77 -21.92
N ASP A 292 -2.23 18.39 -22.54
CA ASP A 292 -3.50 19.11 -22.46
C ASP A 292 -4.32 18.77 -21.20
N HIS A 293 -3.76 17.98 -20.28
CA HIS A 293 -4.42 17.65 -19.02
C HIS A 293 -4.73 18.93 -18.21
N PRO A 294 -5.95 19.10 -17.66
CA PRO A 294 -6.35 20.34 -16.99
C PRO A 294 -5.44 20.79 -15.83
N ALA A 295 -4.81 19.84 -15.14
CA ALA A 295 -3.87 20.13 -14.06
C ALA A 295 -2.53 20.74 -14.54
N PHE A 296 -2.25 20.76 -15.84
CA PHE A 296 -1.09 21.41 -16.43
C PHE A 296 -1.41 22.78 -17.03
N ALA A 297 -2.54 23.37 -16.66
CA ALA A 297 -2.87 24.74 -17.05
C ALA A 297 -1.74 25.71 -16.65
N GLY A 298 -1.23 26.48 -17.62
CA GLY A 298 -0.13 27.42 -17.42
C GLY A 298 1.27 26.80 -17.46
N LYS A 299 1.38 25.50 -17.84
CA LYS A 299 2.65 24.86 -18.13
C LYS A 299 2.96 24.92 -19.62
N THR A 300 4.24 25.07 -19.93
CA THR A 300 4.82 24.97 -21.27
C THR A 300 5.62 23.69 -21.31
N PHE A 301 5.43 22.91 -22.36
CA PHE A 301 6.20 21.69 -22.59
C PHE A 301 7.10 21.87 -23.80
N GLN A 302 8.28 21.26 -23.75
CA GLN A 302 9.15 21.11 -24.91
C GLN A 302 9.49 19.63 -25.09
N GLU A 303 9.41 19.13 -26.32
CA GLU A 303 9.58 17.70 -26.59
C GLU A 303 10.93 17.42 -27.26
N ALA A 304 11.60 16.38 -26.76
CA ALA A 304 12.76 15.82 -27.45
C ALA A 304 12.36 15.29 -28.84
N PRO A 305 13.30 15.21 -29.80
CA PRO A 305 13.00 14.79 -31.16
C PRO A 305 12.27 13.44 -31.24
N GLY A 306 11.04 13.45 -31.76
CA GLY A 306 10.23 12.24 -31.92
C GLY A 306 9.31 11.92 -30.73
N VAL A 307 9.37 12.70 -29.65
CA VAL A 307 8.44 12.65 -28.54
C VAL A 307 7.16 13.42 -28.89
N GLY A 308 6.00 12.83 -28.60
CA GLY A 308 4.69 13.44 -28.84
C GLY A 308 4.15 14.18 -27.62
N THR A 309 3.05 14.91 -27.81
CA THR A 309 2.36 15.69 -26.76
C THR A 309 1.32 14.89 -25.97
N THR A 310 1.28 13.58 -26.20
CA THR A 310 0.33 12.65 -25.57
C THR A 310 1.07 11.50 -24.94
N ASP A 311 0.49 10.92 -23.90
CA ASP A 311 1.02 9.74 -23.23
C ASP A 311 0.04 8.58 -23.44
N SER A 312 0.46 7.51 -24.10
CA SER A 312 -0.44 6.36 -24.32
C SER A 312 -0.51 5.40 -23.13
N ASP A 313 0.43 5.48 -22.20
CA ASP A 313 0.52 4.59 -21.03
C ASP A 313 -0.07 5.25 -19.78
N GLY A 314 0.28 6.52 -19.54
CA GLY A 314 -0.21 7.34 -18.44
C GLY A 314 0.78 7.47 -17.29
N HIS A 315 1.85 6.67 -17.28
CA HIS A 315 2.88 6.74 -16.24
C HIS A 315 3.61 8.09 -16.24
N GLY A 316 4.03 8.59 -17.40
CA GLY A 316 4.73 9.87 -17.50
C GLY A 316 3.83 11.07 -17.16
N THR A 317 2.55 11.02 -17.52
CA THR A 317 1.54 11.99 -17.09
C THR A 317 1.38 12.01 -15.57
N ALA A 318 1.36 10.83 -14.94
CA ALA A 318 1.30 10.71 -13.49
C ALA A 318 2.55 11.28 -12.80
N VAL A 319 3.74 10.99 -13.33
CA VAL A 319 5.03 11.53 -12.85
C VAL A 319 5.08 13.04 -12.98
N CYS A 320 4.67 13.60 -14.13
CA CYS A 320 4.58 15.04 -14.35
C CYS A 320 3.59 15.71 -13.39
N GLY A 321 2.46 15.06 -13.12
CA GLY A 321 1.48 15.49 -12.12
C GLY A 321 2.04 15.63 -10.71
N ILE A 322 2.85 14.68 -10.26
CA ILE A 322 3.49 14.74 -8.93
C ILE A 322 4.38 15.97 -8.82
N LEU A 323 5.00 16.37 -9.93
CA LEU A 323 5.99 17.44 -9.96
C LEU A 323 5.34 18.81 -10.09
N VAL A 324 4.56 19.05 -11.15
CA VAL A 324 4.17 20.41 -11.57
C VAL A 324 2.66 20.67 -11.54
N SER A 325 1.83 19.71 -11.15
CA SER A 325 0.37 19.89 -11.15
C SER A 325 -0.08 21.20 -10.49
N ALA A 326 -0.85 21.99 -11.21
CA ALA A 326 -1.51 23.21 -10.75
C ALA A 326 -2.89 22.93 -10.10
N ASP A 327 -3.30 21.67 -9.95
CA ASP A 327 -4.54 21.32 -9.27
C ASP A 327 -4.50 21.74 -7.80
N ALA A 328 -5.59 22.33 -7.30
CA ALA A 328 -5.64 22.83 -5.92
C ALA A 328 -5.63 21.72 -4.85
N THR A 329 -6.09 20.51 -5.21
CA THR A 329 -6.14 19.37 -4.29
C THR A 329 -4.84 18.58 -4.37
N ASN A 330 -4.47 18.17 -5.58
CA ASN A 330 -3.29 17.38 -5.91
C ASN A 330 -2.20 18.26 -6.53
N THR A 331 -1.81 19.29 -5.78
CA THR A 331 -0.77 20.24 -6.17
C THR A 331 0.59 19.55 -6.23
N GLY A 332 1.30 19.76 -7.35
CA GLY A 332 2.64 19.24 -7.56
C GLY A 332 3.65 19.83 -6.58
N MET A 333 4.72 19.10 -6.31
CA MET A 333 5.75 19.53 -5.34
C MET A 333 6.41 20.85 -5.74
N ALA A 334 6.63 21.04 -7.04
CA ALA A 334 7.20 22.20 -7.71
C ALA A 334 6.15 22.88 -8.62
N PHE A 335 4.93 23.09 -8.10
CA PHE A 335 3.81 23.64 -8.88
C PHE A 335 4.07 25.04 -9.46
N GLY A 336 5.09 25.77 -8.99
CA GLY A 336 5.51 27.03 -9.57
C GLY A 336 6.21 26.87 -10.92
N SER A 337 6.97 25.78 -11.13
CA SER A 337 7.79 25.57 -12.34
C SER A 337 6.91 25.58 -13.58
N THR A 338 7.24 26.41 -14.58
CA THR A 338 6.38 26.63 -15.75
C THR A 338 6.82 25.89 -17.00
N LEU A 339 8.09 25.48 -17.11
CA LEU A 339 8.62 24.80 -18.28
C LEU A 339 9.03 23.37 -17.91
N VAL A 340 8.58 22.42 -18.73
CA VAL A 340 8.89 20.99 -18.56
C VAL A 340 9.37 20.40 -19.88
N ASP A 341 10.60 19.89 -19.87
CA ASP A 341 11.14 19.16 -21.01
C ASP A 341 10.75 17.68 -20.93
N VAL A 342 10.31 17.12 -22.05
CA VAL A 342 9.75 15.78 -22.13
C VAL A 342 10.59 14.90 -23.05
N GLY A 343 11.14 13.83 -22.46
CA GLY A 343 11.86 12.76 -23.14
C GLY A 343 11.16 11.40 -23.01
N SER A 344 11.68 10.41 -23.73
CA SER A 344 11.13 9.06 -23.83
C SER A 344 12.05 8.00 -23.22
N PHE A 345 11.46 6.95 -22.65
CA PHE A 345 12.18 5.73 -22.29
C PHE A 345 12.86 5.01 -23.47
N ASN A 346 12.48 5.30 -24.71
CA ASN A 346 13.11 4.69 -25.88
C ASN A 346 14.50 5.27 -26.17
N ASP A 347 14.71 6.55 -25.86
CA ASP A 347 15.89 7.31 -26.29
C ASP A 347 16.55 8.08 -25.11
N VAL A 348 16.48 7.50 -23.89
CA VAL A 348 16.87 8.12 -22.61
C VAL A 348 18.14 8.97 -22.63
N GLN A 349 19.25 8.46 -23.20
CA GLN A 349 20.50 9.21 -23.24
C GLN A 349 20.46 10.36 -24.24
N ALA A 350 19.86 10.12 -25.41
CA ALA A 350 19.75 11.15 -26.45
C ALA A 350 18.80 12.27 -26.02
N ASP A 351 17.71 11.92 -25.33
CA ASP A 351 16.73 12.90 -24.86
C ASP A 351 17.28 13.69 -23.65
N ALA A 352 18.01 13.04 -22.75
CA ALA A 352 18.72 13.72 -21.66
C ALA A 352 19.81 14.67 -22.20
N ASP A 353 20.57 14.24 -23.21
CA ASP A 353 21.58 15.09 -23.88
C ASP A 353 20.90 16.25 -24.61
N TRP A 354 19.78 15.98 -25.29
CA TRP A 354 19.00 17.02 -25.95
C TRP A 354 18.55 18.11 -24.97
N MET A 355 17.97 17.72 -23.82
CA MET A 355 17.50 18.63 -22.76
C MET A 355 18.58 19.62 -22.32
N VAL A 356 19.83 19.17 -22.15
CA VAL A 356 20.89 20.00 -21.58
C VAL A 356 21.80 20.67 -22.62
N VAL A 357 21.81 20.19 -23.87
CA VAL A 357 22.75 20.67 -24.91
C VAL A 357 22.04 21.44 -26.03
N SER A 358 20.83 21.05 -26.42
CA SER A 358 20.26 21.46 -27.71
C SER A 358 18.76 21.75 -27.71
N ALA A 359 18.11 21.66 -26.56
CA ALA A 359 16.78 22.20 -26.36
C ALA A 359 16.78 23.72 -26.68
N PRO A 360 15.63 24.28 -27.09
CA PRO A 360 15.45 25.71 -27.29
C PRO A 360 16.07 26.55 -26.17
N SER A 361 16.58 27.75 -26.49
CA SER A 361 17.46 28.55 -25.61
C SER A 361 16.84 29.03 -24.29
N ASP A 362 15.57 28.75 -24.06
CA ASP A 362 14.83 29.01 -22.83
C ASP A 362 14.58 27.75 -21.98
N SER A 363 15.09 26.58 -22.38
CA SER A 363 15.09 25.34 -21.62
C SER A 363 16.49 25.07 -21.05
N ASP A 364 16.56 25.00 -19.72
CA ASP A 364 17.77 24.64 -18.97
C ASP A 364 17.41 23.84 -17.71
N PRO A 365 16.89 22.61 -17.83
CA PRO A 365 16.38 21.87 -16.68
C PRO A 365 17.49 21.64 -15.65
N GLU A 366 17.30 22.12 -14.42
CA GLU A 366 18.27 21.91 -13.33
C GLU A 366 18.29 20.46 -12.84
N PHE A 367 17.23 19.73 -13.15
CA PHE A 367 17.17 18.30 -12.86
C PHE A 367 16.36 17.55 -13.91
N ILE A 368 16.73 16.30 -14.08
CA ILE A 368 15.99 15.33 -14.88
C ILE A 368 15.46 14.26 -13.93
N ASN A 369 14.15 14.02 -13.98
CA ASN A 369 13.52 12.89 -13.34
C ASN A 369 13.44 11.71 -14.30
N LEU A 370 13.98 10.57 -13.88
CA LEU A 370 13.86 9.29 -14.57
C LEU A 370 13.13 8.29 -13.67
N SER A 371 11.86 8.02 -13.94
CA SER A 371 11.01 7.16 -13.10
C SER A 371 10.80 5.75 -13.66
N GLY A 372 11.64 5.29 -14.59
CA GLY A 372 11.55 3.97 -15.22
C GLY A 372 12.54 2.93 -14.71
N GLY A 373 12.26 1.67 -14.99
CA GLY A 373 13.24 0.57 -14.92
C GLY A 373 13.45 -0.04 -16.30
N PHE A 374 14.64 -0.55 -16.57
CA PHE A 374 14.99 -1.12 -17.88
C PHE A 374 15.05 -2.64 -17.80
N PRO A 375 14.08 -3.39 -18.35
CA PRO A 375 14.08 -4.87 -18.27
C PRO A 375 15.31 -5.53 -18.88
N THR A 376 15.97 -4.84 -19.83
CA THR A 376 17.20 -5.27 -20.50
C THR A 376 18.47 -4.97 -19.70
N SER A 377 18.39 -4.19 -18.62
CA SER A 377 19.49 -3.89 -17.70
C SER A 377 19.01 -4.09 -16.25
N PRO A 378 18.95 -5.36 -15.78
CA PRO A 378 18.51 -5.67 -14.43
C PRO A 378 19.59 -5.28 -13.41
N ALA A 379 19.19 -4.88 -12.21
CA ALA A 379 20.05 -4.47 -11.08
C ALA A 379 21.19 -5.44 -10.67
N THR A 380 21.24 -6.64 -11.25
CA THR A 380 22.17 -7.73 -10.92
C THR A 380 23.24 -7.97 -11.99
N ASP A 381 23.23 -7.23 -13.11
CA ASP A 381 24.15 -7.46 -14.24
C ASP A 381 25.57 -6.91 -13.99
N ILE A 382 25.70 -5.63 -13.63
CA ILE A 382 26.95 -4.90 -13.42
C ILE A 382 26.73 -3.74 -12.43
N ASP A 383 27.75 -3.30 -11.69
CA ASP A 383 27.56 -2.21 -10.70
C ASP A 383 27.51 -0.80 -11.33
N TYR A 384 28.28 -0.59 -12.39
CA TYR A 384 28.52 0.73 -12.99
C TYR A 384 28.77 0.56 -14.49
N ASN A 385 27.77 0.89 -15.30
CA ASN A 385 27.79 0.72 -16.76
C ASN A 385 27.83 2.07 -17.49
N ASP A 386 27.73 2.02 -18.82
CA ASP A 386 27.87 3.21 -19.67
C ASP A 386 26.70 4.21 -19.49
N LEU A 387 25.53 3.75 -19.06
CA LEU A 387 24.40 4.60 -18.69
C LEU A 387 24.68 5.38 -17.40
N GLU A 388 25.23 4.75 -16.36
CA GLU A 388 25.67 5.50 -15.18
C GLU A 388 26.77 6.51 -15.51
N LYS A 389 27.77 6.12 -16.31
CA LYS A 389 28.85 7.04 -16.72
C LYS A 389 28.30 8.25 -17.47
N PHE A 390 27.31 8.03 -18.34
CA PHE A 390 26.66 9.10 -19.08
C PHE A 390 25.99 10.09 -18.11
N PHE A 391 25.19 9.61 -17.16
CA PHE A 391 24.49 10.51 -16.23
C PHE A 391 25.41 11.13 -15.17
N ASP A 392 26.49 10.44 -14.77
CA ASP A 392 27.53 11.03 -13.93
C ASP A 392 28.25 12.17 -14.65
N GLY A 393 28.55 11.99 -15.95
CA GLY A 393 29.10 13.02 -16.82
C GLY A 393 28.12 14.17 -17.03
N LEU A 394 26.86 13.89 -17.35
CA LEU A 394 25.82 14.91 -17.52
C LEU A 394 25.67 15.77 -16.26
N THR A 395 25.61 15.14 -15.08
CA THR A 395 25.50 15.88 -13.81
C THR A 395 26.76 16.71 -13.53
N GLN A 396 27.94 16.12 -13.77
CA GLN A 396 29.22 16.78 -13.49
C GLN A 396 29.53 17.94 -14.44
N ASP A 397 29.20 17.79 -15.73
CA ASP A 397 29.62 18.68 -16.80
C ASP A 397 28.55 19.73 -17.12
N GLN A 398 27.27 19.37 -17.02
CA GLN A 398 26.13 20.26 -17.34
C GLN A 398 25.44 20.82 -16.10
N SER A 399 25.86 20.41 -14.88
CA SER A 399 25.22 20.83 -13.62
C SER A 399 23.73 20.50 -13.51
N CYS A 400 23.23 19.58 -14.34
CA CYS A 400 21.86 19.08 -14.29
C CYS A 400 21.80 17.78 -13.47
N LEU A 401 21.06 17.79 -12.37
CA LEU A 401 20.99 16.66 -11.46
C LEU A 401 20.05 15.56 -11.97
N LEU A 402 20.52 14.30 -11.98
CA LEU A 402 19.60 13.18 -12.17
C LEU A 402 18.93 12.76 -10.86
N SER A 403 17.60 12.80 -10.82
CA SER A 403 16.77 12.11 -9.82
C SER A 403 16.23 10.81 -10.42
N LYS A 404 16.55 9.67 -9.81
CA LYS A 404 16.22 8.34 -10.32
C LYS A 404 15.51 7.51 -9.26
N SER A 405 14.41 6.85 -9.63
CA SER A 405 13.78 5.85 -8.77
C SER A 405 14.77 4.71 -8.43
N ALA A 406 14.83 4.29 -7.17
CA ALA A 406 15.70 3.18 -6.75
C ALA A 406 15.36 1.86 -7.46
N GLY A 407 14.11 1.72 -7.88
CA GLY A 407 13.55 0.54 -8.53
C GLY A 407 12.47 -0.14 -7.67
N ASN A 408 11.72 -1.03 -8.31
CA ASN A 408 10.62 -1.79 -7.70
C ASN A 408 10.96 -3.30 -7.58
N GLN A 409 12.24 -3.64 -7.37
CA GLN A 409 12.72 -5.03 -7.33
C GLN A 409 12.68 -5.65 -5.92
N GLY A 410 12.16 -4.91 -4.94
CA GLY A 410 11.82 -5.42 -3.62
C GLY A 410 12.96 -5.46 -2.60
N ASN A 411 12.66 -6.09 -1.47
CA ASN A 411 13.46 -6.06 -0.24
C ASN A 411 14.77 -6.87 -0.24
N GLY A 412 15.19 -7.40 -1.40
CA GLY A 412 16.49 -8.08 -1.55
C GLY A 412 17.66 -7.10 -1.46
N THR A 413 18.84 -7.60 -1.09
CA THR A 413 20.09 -6.84 -1.21
C THR A 413 20.46 -6.66 -2.68
N THR A 414 21.12 -5.55 -3.02
CA THR A 414 21.63 -5.28 -4.39
C THR A 414 20.55 -5.28 -5.46
N THR A 415 19.46 -4.54 -5.21
CA THR A 415 18.29 -4.46 -6.10
C THR A 415 18.12 -3.08 -6.75
N ILE A 416 19.11 -2.20 -6.61
CA ILE A 416 19.15 -0.84 -7.17
C ILE A 416 19.20 -0.90 -8.71
N THR A 417 18.18 -0.37 -9.39
CA THR A 417 18.07 -0.43 -10.86
C THR A 417 18.89 0.66 -11.55
N HIS A 418 19.44 0.36 -12.73
CA HIS A 418 20.17 1.34 -13.55
C HIS A 418 19.29 2.54 -13.94
N PRO A 419 19.83 3.78 -14.00
CA PRO A 419 21.15 4.21 -13.54
C PRO A 419 21.18 4.71 -12.08
N ALA A 420 20.29 4.23 -11.19
CA ALA A 420 20.24 4.70 -9.79
C ALA A 420 21.52 4.38 -8.99
N GLY A 421 22.38 3.52 -9.54
CA GLY A 421 23.71 3.27 -9.01
C GLY A 421 24.70 4.38 -9.31
N ALA A 422 24.43 5.38 -10.18
CA ALA A 422 25.42 6.40 -10.56
C ALA A 422 25.91 7.22 -9.33
N TYR A 423 27.17 7.68 -9.36
CA TYR A 423 27.77 8.39 -8.22
C TYR A 423 27.12 9.75 -7.96
N ASN A 424 26.80 10.48 -9.02
CA ASN A 424 26.31 11.86 -8.99
C ASN A 424 24.79 11.96 -9.16
N CYS A 425 24.05 10.83 -9.16
CA CYS A 425 22.59 10.85 -9.15
C CYS A 425 22.03 10.80 -7.73
N ILE A 426 20.78 11.27 -7.55
CA ILE A 426 19.95 10.98 -6.39
C ILE A 426 19.08 9.78 -6.70
N ALA A 427 19.35 8.66 -6.05
CA ALA A 427 18.49 7.50 -6.03
C ALA A 427 17.45 7.62 -4.90
N VAL A 428 16.17 7.48 -5.25
CA VAL A 428 15.03 7.70 -4.35
C VAL A 428 14.33 6.39 -4.04
N ALA A 429 14.34 5.98 -2.77
CA ALA A 429 13.55 4.85 -2.27
C ALA A 429 12.07 5.19 -2.19
N ASN A 430 11.21 4.21 -2.47
CA ASN A 430 9.78 4.36 -2.24
C ASN A 430 9.48 4.12 -0.75
N MET A 431 8.84 5.09 -0.11
CA MET A 431 8.24 4.93 1.22
C MET A 431 6.71 5.06 1.15
N ASP A 432 6.06 4.38 2.08
CA ASP A 432 4.65 4.48 2.40
C ASP A 432 4.52 5.42 3.60
N ASP A 433 3.93 6.59 3.38
CA ASP A 433 3.63 7.59 4.42
C ASP A 433 2.39 7.21 5.24
N ARG A 434 1.81 6.03 4.99
CA ARG A 434 0.60 5.50 5.64
C ARG A 434 -0.59 6.46 5.56
N ASN A 435 -0.52 7.44 4.66
CA ASN A 435 -1.44 8.57 4.60
C ASN A 435 -1.64 9.23 5.98
N THR A 436 -0.54 9.48 6.70
CA THR A 436 -0.53 10.25 7.95
C THR A 436 0.24 11.56 7.79
N THR A 437 -0.07 12.56 8.62
CA THR A 437 0.66 13.84 8.61
C THR A 437 1.98 13.77 9.36
N THR A 438 2.14 12.78 10.23
CA THR A 438 3.33 12.58 11.06
C THR A 438 4.18 11.48 10.46
N ARG A 439 5.47 11.72 10.33
CA ARG A 439 6.41 10.75 9.76
C ARG A 439 6.75 9.54 10.65
N THR A 440 6.06 9.38 11.79
CA THR A 440 6.42 8.41 12.83
C THR A 440 6.10 6.97 12.47
N ASP A 441 5.20 6.76 11.50
CA ASP A 441 4.80 5.45 10.98
C ASP A 441 5.18 5.25 9.51
N ASP A 442 5.92 6.19 8.92
CA ASP A 442 6.52 6.07 7.59
C ASP A 442 7.38 4.81 7.51
N VAL A 443 7.18 4.01 6.46
CA VAL A 443 7.98 2.80 6.23
C VAL A 443 8.46 2.72 4.79
N ILE A 444 9.70 2.24 4.58
CA ILE A 444 10.15 1.86 3.24
C ILE A 444 9.29 0.69 2.75
N THR A 445 8.64 0.85 1.59
CA THR A 445 7.74 -0.18 1.06
C THR A 445 8.50 -1.45 0.69
N SER A 446 7.82 -2.59 0.76
CA SER A 446 8.45 -3.90 0.49
C SER A 446 8.86 -4.09 -0.97
N SER A 447 8.24 -3.35 -1.90
CA SER A 447 8.60 -3.31 -3.32
C SER A 447 9.79 -2.42 -3.63
N SER A 448 10.16 -1.48 -2.73
CA SER A 448 11.28 -0.58 -2.97
C SER A 448 12.57 -1.38 -3.03
N SER A 449 13.33 -1.19 -4.10
CA SER A 449 14.70 -1.66 -4.22
C SER A 449 15.55 -1.12 -3.06
N ARG A 450 16.54 -1.91 -2.66
CA ARG A 450 17.43 -1.67 -1.52
C ARG A 450 18.88 -1.86 -1.90
N GLY A 451 19.70 -1.06 -1.23
CA GLY A 451 21.14 -1.15 -1.31
C GLY A 451 21.73 -2.36 -0.61
N PRO A 452 23.08 -2.41 -0.59
CA PRO A 452 23.97 -1.52 -1.36
C PRO A 452 23.83 -1.77 -2.87
N THR A 453 24.49 -0.97 -3.71
CA THR A 453 24.67 -1.37 -5.13
C THR A 453 25.47 -2.68 -5.22
N LEU A 454 25.58 -3.30 -6.40
CA LEU A 454 26.33 -4.55 -6.57
C LEU A 454 27.80 -4.42 -6.13
N GLY A 455 28.39 -3.25 -6.32
CA GLY A 455 29.76 -2.87 -5.91
C GLY A 455 29.86 -2.32 -4.50
N GLY A 456 28.78 -2.38 -3.71
CA GLY A 456 28.80 -2.03 -2.28
C GLY A 456 28.56 -0.55 -1.97
N ARG A 457 28.15 0.27 -2.94
CA ARG A 457 27.89 1.71 -2.70
C ARG A 457 26.58 1.91 -1.95
N PHE A 458 26.55 2.93 -1.08
CA PHE A 458 25.34 3.29 -0.33
C PHE A 458 24.35 4.00 -1.25
N LYS A 459 23.35 3.24 -1.70
CA LYS A 459 22.15 3.70 -2.40
C LYS A 459 20.95 2.96 -1.81
N PRO A 460 19.72 3.49 -1.85
CA PRO A 460 19.34 4.83 -2.31
C PRO A 460 19.85 5.93 -1.36
N ASP A 461 19.92 7.16 -1.85
CA ASP A 461 20.43 8.31 -1.09
C ASP A 461 19.39 8.86 -0.12
N LEU A 462 18.12 8.84 -0.52
CA LEU A 462 16.98 9.28 0.28
C LEU A 462 15.73 8.47 -0.05
N SER A 463 14.63 8.76 0.64
CA SER A 463 13.33 8.15 0.42
C SER A 463 12.24 9.21 0.37
N ALA A 464 11.23 9.01 -0.47
CA ALA A 464 10.07 9.89 -0.60
C ALA A 464 8.77 9.09 -0.71
N PRO A 465 7.62 9.65 -0.31
CA PRO A 465 6.31 9.01 -0.47
C PRO A 465 6.07 8.62 -1.94
N GLY A 466 5.82 7.34 -2.19
CA GLY A 466 5.54 6.81 -3.53
C GLY A 466 4.55 5.65 -3.53
N THR A 467 3.89 5.40 -2.40
CA THR A 467 2.84 4.38 -2.26
C THR A 467 1.48 5.06 -2.31
N ASN A 468 0.58 4.56 -3.16
CA ASN A 468 -0.79 5.10 -3.34
C ASN A 468 -0.83 6.62 -3.55
N THR A 469 0.07 7.17 -4.36
CA THR A 469 0.10 8.62 -4.64
C THR A 469 -0.99 9.00 -5.63
N THR A 470 -1.88 9.93 -5.25
CA THR A 470 -2.88 10.48 -6.17
C THR A 470 -2.24 11.56 -7.01
N THR A 471 -2.33 11.42 -8.33
CA THR A 471 -1.74 12.34 -9.30
C THR A 471 -2.57 12.33 -10.60
N CYS A 472 -2.12 13.07 -11.60
CA CYS A 472 -2.72 13.11 -12.94
C CYS A 472 -2.76 11.72 -13.56
N SER A 473 -3.79 11.46 -14.36
CA SER A 473 -3.88 10.28 -15.22
C SER A 473 -4.23 10.74 -16.62
N ASN A 474 -4.02 9.87 -17.61
CA ASN A 474 -4.64 10.09 -18.91
C ASN A 474 -6.16 10.19 -18.74
N VAL A 475 -6.78 11.06 -19.55
CA VAL A 475 -8.22 11.33 -19.51
C VAL A 475 -8.99 10.31 -20.35
#